data_AF-A0A4P6FET8-F1
#
_entry.id   AF-A0A4P6FET8-F1
#
_cell.length_a   1.000
_cell.length_b   1.000
_cell.length_c   1.000
_cell.angle_alpha   90.00
_cell.angle_beta   90.00
_cell.angle_gamma   90.00
#
_symmetry.space_group_name_H-M   'P 1'
#
loop_
_entity.id
_entity.type
_entity.pdbx_description
1 polymer ?
#
loop_
_entity_poly.entity_id
_entity_poly.type
_entity_poly.pdbx_seq_one_letter_code
_entity_poly.pdbx_strand_id
1 'polypeptide(L)' 'MGRGRQKAKHTKVARELKYFSPETDYNALERELTGSQHDHLEDELSKWAEYTADDDTYVPGDGTQR' A
#
# COMPACT_ATOMS: atom_id res chain seq x y z
N MET A 1 24.63 -37.77 8.43
CA MET A 1 25.44 -36.59 8.84
C MET A 1 25.12 -35.27 8.07
N GLY A 2 24.07 -35.20 7.22
CA GLY A 2 23.80 -34.01 6.38
C GLY A 2 22.70 -33.04 6.86
N ARG A 3 21.90 -33.40 7.86
CA ARG A 3 20.71 -32.61 8.27
C ARG A 3 21.03 -31.24 8.86
N GLY A 4 22.13 -31.09 9.61
CA GLY A 4 22.52 -29.80 10.20
C GLY A 4 22.88 -28.74 9.15
N ARG A 5 23.53 -29.16 8.06
CA ARG A 5 23.88 -28.27 6.94
C ARG A 5 22.64 -27.84 6.16
N GLN A 6 21.70 -28.77 5.92
CA GLN A 6 20.42 -28.44 5.31
C GLN A 6 19.63 -27.46 6.18
N LYS A 7 19.52 -27.73 7.48
CA LYS A 7 18.83 -26.82 8.43
C LYS A 7 19.44 -25.42 8.41
N ALA A 8 20.76 -25.30 8.43
CA ALA A 8 21.44 -24.01 8.35
C ALA A 8 21.14 -23.27 7.02
N LYS A 9 21.17 -23.98 5.88
CA LYS A 9 20.82 -23.41 4.57
C LYS A 9 19.36 -22.93 4.53
N HIS A 10 18.42 -23.74 5.02
CA HIS A 10 17.01 -23.37 5.05
C HIS A 10 16.74 -22.18 5.98
N THR A 11 17.37 -22.11 7.16
CA THR A 11 17.22 -20.95 8.05
C THR A 11 17.79 -19.67 7.45
N LYS A 12 18.84 -19.77 6.62
CA LYS A 12 19.37 -18.62 5.88
C LYS A 12 18.37 -18.13 4.83
N VAL A 13 17.91 -19.03 3.96
CA VAL A 13 16.90 -18.71 2.93
C VAL A 13 15.61 -18.18 3.54
N ALA A 14 15.13 -18.78 4.63
CA ALA A 14 13.92 -18.31 5.31
C ALA A 14 14.06 -16.89 5.88
N ARG A 15 15.26 -16.53 6.37
CA ARG A 15 15.53 -15.15 6.82
C ARG A 15 15.61 -14.19 5.64
N GLU A 16 16.28 -14.58 4.56
CA GLU A 16 16.31 -13.80 3.33
C GLU A 16 14.87 -13.54 2.87
N LEU A 17 14.01 -14.56 2.76
CA LEU A 17 12.61 -14.40 2.36
C LEU A 17 11.77 -13.55 3.34
N LYS A 18 11.97 -13.71 4.65
CA LYS A 18 11.20 -12.97 5.67
C LYS A 18 11.49 -11.47 5.63
N TYR A 19 12.74 -11.11 5.37
CA TYR A 19 13.22 -9.72 5.37
C TYR A 19 13.51 -9.20 3.97
N PHE A 20 13.12 -9.95 2.94
CA PHE A 20 13.22 -9.52 1.56
C PHE A 20 12.15 -8.46 1.30
N SER A 21 12.59 -7.23 1.12
CA SER A 21 11.80 -6.21 0.46
C SER A 21 12.23 -6.19 -1.00
N PRO A 22 11.35 -6.49 -1.97
CA PRO A 22 11.67 -6.28 -3.36
C PRO A 22 11.98 -4.79 -3.61
N GLU A 23 12.91 -4.53 -4.52
CA GLU A 23 13.13 -3.18 -5.02
C GLU A 23 12.00 -2.83 -5.99
N THR A 24 11.34 -1.70 -5.74
CA THR A 24 10.29 -1.18 -6.61
C THR A 24 10.93 -0.40 -7.75
N ASP A 25 10.65 -0.78 -9.00
CA ASP A 25 11.04 0.01 -10.16
C ASP A 25 10.06 1.17 -10.37
N TYR A 26 10.43 2.35 -9.87
CA TYR A 26 9.63 3.56 -9.98
C TYR A 26 9.43 4.02 -11.43
N ASN A 27 10.39 3.76 -12.34
CA ASN A 27 10.25 4.17 -13.74
C ASN A 27 9.18 3.35 -14.46
N ALA A 28 9.11 2.05 -14.18
CA ALA A 28 8.06 1.18 -14.71
C ALA A 28 6.68 1.61 -14.17
N LEU A 29 6.59 1.90 -12.87
CA LEU A 29 5.37 2.35 -12.22
C LEU A 29 4.83 3.67 -12.80
N GLU A 30 5.70 4.66 -12.99
CA GLU A 30 5.33 5.95 -13.59
C GLU A 30 4.73 5.78 -15.00
N ARG A 31 5.30 4.89 -15.82
CA ARG A 31 4.80 4.60 -17.17
C ARG A 31 3.42 3.95 -17.15
N GLU A 32 3.14 3.07 -16.20
CA GLU A 32 1.84 2.42 -16.05
C GLU A 32 0.77 3.42 -15.56
N LEU A 33 1.12 4.25 -14.58
CA LEU A 33 0.24 5.29 -14.06
C LEU A 33 -0.11 6.32 -15.14
N THR A 34 0.89 6.85 -15.85
CA THR A 34 0.66 7.87 -16.88
C THR A 34 -0.11 7.33 -18.10
N GLY A 35 0.05 6.06 -18.44
CA GLY A 35 -0.66 5.42 -19.56
C GLY A 35 -2.13 5.07 -19.26
N SER A 36 -2.50 4.88 -17.99
CA SER A 36 -3.83 4.38 -17.59
C SER A 36 -4.72 5.45 -16.95
N GLN A 37 -4.16 6.62 -16.62
CA GLN A 37 -4.84 7.64 -15.81
C GLN A 37 -5.93 8.44 -16.54
N HIS A 38 -5.80 8.74 -17.83
CA HIS A 38 -6.64 9.81 -18.41
C HIS A 38 -8.12 9.45 -18.49
N ASP A 39 -8.46 8.18 -18.78
CA ASP A 39 -9.85 7.80 -19.08
C ASP A 39 -10.63 7.30 -17.86
N HIS A 40 -9.94 6.80 -16.82
CA HIS A 40 -10.60 6.19 -15.64
C HIS A 40 -10.60 7.08 -14.40
N LEU A 41 -9.73 8.09 -14.33
CA LEU A 41 -9.63 8.95 -13.14
C LEU A 41 -10.86 9.82 -12.94
N GLU A 42 -11.45 10.39 -13.99
CA GLU A 42 -12.60 11.30 -13.86
C GLU A 42 -13.84 10.57 -13.31
N ASP A 43 -14.07 9.34 -13.77
CA ASP A 43 -15.16 8.47 -13.30
C ASP A 43 -14.95 8.03 -11.85
N GLU A 44 -13.72 7.64 -11.47
CA GLU A 44 -13.40 7.29 -10.09
C GLU A 44 -13.53 8.50 -9.16
N LEU A 45 -13.01 9.66 -9.55
CA LEU A 45 -13.07 10.87 -8.75
C LEU A 45 -14.53 11.31 -8.51
N SER A 46 -15.38 11.20 -9.53
CA SER A 46 -16.82 11.48 -9.41
C SER A 46 -17.52 10.53 -8.43
N LYS A 47 -17.14 9.25 -8.39
CA LYS A 47 -17.69 8.25 -7.46
C LYS A 47 -17.34 8.54 -6.01
N TRP A 48 -16.15 9.06 -5.75
CA TRP A 48 -15.67 9.33 -4.39
C TRP A 48 -15.97 10.76 -3.90
N ALA A 49 -16.32 11.67 -4.80
CA ALA A 49 -16.64 13.07 -4.47
C ALA A 49 -17.77 13.22 -3.43
N GLU A 50 -18.74 12.30 -3.42
CA GLU A 50 -19.84 12.28 -2.45
C GLU A 50 -19.35 12.09 -1.00
N TYR A 51 -18.29 11.30 -0.79
CA TYR A 51 -17.74 11.03 0.54
C TYR A 51 -16.84 12.16 1.05
N THR A 52 -16.10 12.81 0.16
CA THR A 52 -15.21 13.93 0.55
C THR A 52 -15.99 15.21 0.85
N ALA A 53 -17.14 15.41 0.21
CA ALA A 53 -17.97 16.59 0.44
C ALA A 53 -18.66 16.60 1.83
N ASP A 54 -18.81 15.43 2.47
CA ASP A 54 -19.46 15.28 3.79
C ASP A 54 -18.46 15.35 4.97
N ASP A 55 -17.15 15.09 4.72
CA ASP A 55 -16.08 15.14 5.73
C ASP A 55 -15.64 16.58 6.09
N ASP A 56 -15.95 17.57 5.23
CA ASP A 56 -15.72 19.00 5.51
C ASP A 56 -16.69 19.56 6.59
N THR A 57 -17.68 18.78 7.02
CA THR A 57 -18.60 19.08 8.13
C THR A 57 -18.13 18.51 9.48
N TYR A 58 -16.82 18.53 9.76
CA TYR A 58 -16.32 18.26 11.10
C TYR A 58 -16.81 19.34 12.09
N VAL A 59 -17.91 19.05 12.79
CA VAL A 59 -18.36 19.82 13.94
C VAL A 59 -17.61 19.28 15.16
N PRO A 60 -16.59 20.00 15.70
CA PRO A 60 -15.95 19.58 16.94
C PRO A 60 -17.02 19.52 18.04
N GLY A 61 -17.33 18.31 18.51
CA GLY A 61 -18.31 18.09 19.57
C GLY A 61 -17.92 18.87 20.82
N ASP A 62 -18.83 19.73 21.28
CA ASP A 62 -18.76 20.41 22.57
C ASP A 62 -18.52 19.37 23.68
N GLY A 63 -17.31 19.43 24.24
CA GLY A 63 -16.88 18.60 25.34
C GLY A 63 -17.53 19.06 26.65
N THR A 64 -18.80 18.72 26.85
CA THR A 64 -19.40 18.81 28.19
C THR A 64 -18.86 17.67 29.05
N GLN A 65 -17.77 17.96 29.77
CA GLN A 65 -17.31 17.16 30.90
C GLN A 65 -18.42 17.10 31.96
N ARG A 66 -18.84 15.90 32.34
CA ARG A 66 -19.43 15.60 33.65
C ARG A 66 -18.90 14.28 34.17
#